data_AF-A0A2Z3R9K4-F1
#
_entry.id   AF-A0A2Z3R9K4-F1
#
_cell.length_a   1.000
_cell.length_b   1.000
_cell.length_c   1.000
_cell.angle_alpha   90.00
_cell.angle_beta   90.00
_cell.angle_gamma   90.00
#
_symmetry.space_group_name_H-M   'P 1'
#
loop_
_entity.id
_entity.type
_entity.pdbx_description
1 polymer ?
#
loop_
_entity_poly.entity_id
_entity_poly.type
_entity_poly.pdbx_seq_one_letter_code
_entity_poly.pdbx_strand_id
1 'polypeptide(L)'
;MDIRPFDGNRERELVVVAYALYVVGFFGMLAPSILALGLNYWRRDRSGTCYGSHHRWMIRTFWWGLLWAAAGLFLFFALLGYAVLIMVSIWWVYRVIRGALALADEEAMPPSPLQVTSHSA
;
A
#
# COMPACT_ATOMS: atom_id res chain seq x y z
N MET A 1 17.02 19.51 -18.04
CA MET A 1 16.58 19.16 -16.69
C MET A 1 15.14 19.66 -16.56
N ASP A 2 14.15 18.80 -16.81
CA ASP A 2 12.73 19.15 -16.72
C ASP A 2 12.31 19.14 -15.24
N ILE A 3 12.47 20.28 -14.57
CA ILE A 3 11.95 20.51 -13.23
C ILE A 3 10.48 20.90 -13.35
N ARG A 4 9.62 19.90 -13.61
CA ARG A 4 8.18 20.13 -13.47
C ARG A 4 7.90 20.58 -12.04
N PRO A 5 7.09 21.62 -11.85
CA PRO A 5 6.67 22.03 -10.52
C PRO A 5 5.98 20.86 -9.82
N PHE A 6 6.19 20.75 -8.51
CA PHE A 6 5.50 19.77 -7.69
C PHE A 6 3.98 20.03 -7.77
N ASP A 7 3.23 19.03 -8.25
CA ASP A 7 1.79 19.09 -8.43
C ASP A 7 1.12 18.09 -7.49
N GLY A 8 0.57 18.61 -6.38
CA GLY A 8 -0.08 17.78 -5.36
C GLY A 8 -1.27 16.98 -5.88
N ASN A 9 -2.03 17.50 -6.84
CA ASN A 9 -3.18 16.78 -7.41
C ASN A 9 -2.72 15.56 -8.21
N ARG A 10 -1.67 15.72 -9.01
CA ARG A 10 -1.05 14.61 -9.74
C ARG A 10 -0.42 13.59 -8.82
N GLU A 11 0.25 14.00 -7.74
CA GLU A 11 0.79 13.04 -6.77
C GLU A 11 -0.32 12.23 -6.10
N ARG A 12 -1.41 12.89 -5.70
CA ARG A 12 -2.60 12.23 -5.15
C ARG A 12 -3.18 11.22 -6.12
N GLU A 13 -3.35 11.61 -7.39
CA GLU A 13 -3.86 10.72 -8.45
C GLU A 13 -2.99 9.47 -8.61
N LEU A 14 -1.66 9.61 -8.59
CA LEU A 14 -0.74 8.48 -8.71
C LEU A 14 -0.78 7.55 -7.49
N VAL A 15 -0.94 8.09 -6.28
CA VAL A 15 -1.16 7.27 -5.09
C VAL A 15 -2.48 6.51 -5.20
N VAL A 16 -3.57 7.15 -5.66
CA VAL A 16 -4.86 6.49 -5.89
C VAL A 16 -4.74 5.37 -6.93
N VAL A 17 -4.08 5.63 -8.06
CA VAL A 17 -3.84 4.63 -9.10
C VAL A 17 -3.05 3.44 -8.55
N ALA A 18 -2.02 3.69 -7.74
CA ALA A 18 -1.23 2.63 -7.11
C ALA A 18 -2.09 1.77 -6.15
N TYR A 19 -2.95 2.38 -5.34
CA TYR A 19 -3.90 1.65 -4.50
C TYR A 19 -4.90 0.82 -5.32
N ALA A 20 -5.47 1.40 -6.39
CA ALA A 20 -6.40 0.71 -7.26
C ALA A 20 -5.76 -0.52 -7.92
N LEU A 21 -4.52 -0.40 -8.40
CA LEU A 21 -3.75 -1.50 -8.95
C LEU A 21 -3.48 -2.61 -7.90
N TYR A 22 -3.27 -2.27 -6.63
CA TYR A 22 -3.16 -3.27 -5.55
C TYR A 22 -4.48 -3.96 -5.24
N VAL A 23 -5.62 -3.27 -5.35
CA VAL A 23 -6.95 -3.88 -5.21
C VAL A 23 -7.21 -4.85 -6.36
N VAL A 24 -6.98 -4.42 -7.60
CA VAL A 24 -7.13 -5.29 -8.78
C VAL A 24 -6.19 -6.49 -8.69
N GLY A 25 -4.94 -6.25 -8.28
CA GLY A 25 -3.95 -7.31 -8.22
C GLY A 25 -4.17 -8.32 -7.09
N PHE A 26 -4.92 -7.95 -6.05
CA PHE A 26 -5.32 -8.85 -4.97
C PHE A 26 -6.26 -9.97 -5.44
N PHE A 27 -7.11 -9.74 -6.45
CA PHE A 27 -8.04 -10.75 -6.99
C PHE A 27 -7.37 -11.79 -7.91
N GLY A 28 -6.13 -12.17 -7.60
CA GLY A 28 -5.37 -13.19 -8.34
C GLY A 28 -4.55 -12.66 -9.52
N MET A 29 -4.54 -11.34 -9.75
CA MET A 29 -3.77 -10.74 -10.85
C MET A 29 -2.45 -10.17 -10.33
N LEU A 30 -1.42 -11.02 -10.21
CA LEU A 30 -0.11 -10.58 -9.70
C LEU A 30 0.50 -9.42 -10.51
N ALA A 31 0.22 -9.36 -11.82
CA ALA A 31 0.75 -8.35 -12.73
C ALA A 31 0.39 -6.89 -12.34
N PRO A 32 -0.88 -6.51 -12.13
CA PRO A 32 -1.26 -5.20 -11.57
C PRO A 32 -0.50 -4.79 -10.30
N SER A 33 -0.31 -5.71 -9.35
CA SER A 33 0.44 -5.44 -8.11
C SER A 33 1.92 -5.14 -8.38
N ILE A 34 2.53 -5.80 -9.36
CA ILE A 34 3.93 -5.54 -9.78
C ILE A 34 4.04 -4.17 -10.46
N LEU A 35 3.08 -3.80 -11.33
CA LEU A 35 3.06 -2.48 -11.96
C LEU A 35 2.97 -1.37 -10.90
N ALA A 36 2.08 -1.52 -9.92
CA ALA A 36 1.99 -0.58 -8.81
C ALA A 36 3.25 -0.57 -7.94
N LEU A 37 3.91 -1.72 -7.72
CA LEU A 37 5.18 -1.76 -7.02
C LEU A 37 6.25 -0.92 -7.74
N GLY A 38 6.35 -1.06 -9.07
CA GLY A 38 7.25 -0.25 -9.89
C GLY A 38 6.96 1.25 -9.77
N LEU A 39 5.69 1.64 -9.88
CA LEU A 39 5.25 3.02 -9.67
C LEU A 39 5.63 3.53 -8.28
N ASN A 40 5.41 2.72 -7.23
CA ASN A 40 5.72 3.09 -5.86
C ASN A 40 7.22 3.33 -5.64
N TYR A 41 8.09 2.45 -6.16
CA TYR A 41 9.54 2.66 -6.07
C TYR A 41 10.00 3.89 -6.86
N TRP A 42 9.38 4.15 -8.01
CA TRP A 42 9.70 5.33 -8.80
C TRP A 42 9.28 6.62 -8.09
N ARG A 43 8.18 6.61 -7.33
CA ARG A 43 7.60 7.82 -6.72
C ARG A 43 7.91 8.04 -5.25
N ARG A 44 8.34 7.02 -4.49
CA ARG A 44 8.55 7.11 -3.03
C ARG A 44 9.40 8.30 -2.56
N ASP A 45 10.37 8.72 -3.36
CA ASP A 45 11.32 9.79 -3.01
C ASP A 45 11.07 11.09 -3.82
N ARG A 46 10.07 11.09 -4.70
CA ARG A 46 9.77 12.20 -5.65
C ARG A 46 8.45 12.92 -5.36
N SER A 47 7.65 12.43 -4.42
CA SER A 47 6.23 12.83 -4.26
C SER A 47 5.99 13.67 -2.99
N GLY A 48 7.01 14.37 -2.49
CA GLY A 48 6.92 15.04 -1.19
C GLY A 48 6.77 14.05 -0.01
N THR A 49 6.76 14.58 1.20
CA THR A 49 6.78 13.77 2.44
C THR A 49 5.48 12.98 2.63
N CYS A 50 4.32 13.61 2.42
CA CYS A 50 3.01 12.99 2.57
C CYS A 50 2.80 11.87 1.53
N TYR A 51 2.70 12.16 0.22
CA TYR A 51 2.45 11.12 -0.78
C TYR A 51 3.55 10.06 -0.86
N GLY A 52 4.83 10.45 -0.69
CA GLY A 52 5.95 9.51 -0.62
C GLY A 52 5.79 8.46 0.48
N SER A 53 5.12 8.81 1.58
CA SER A 53 4.86 7.91 2.70
C SER A 53 3.87 6.79 2.35
N HIS A 54 2.85 7.08 1.54
CA HIS A 54 1.91 6.07 1.01
C HIS A 54 2.60 5.08 0.08
N HIS A 55 3.48 5.57 -0.81
CA HIS A 55 4.30 4.69 -1.65
C HIS A 55 5.16 3.74 -0.81
N ARG A 56 5.83 4.24 0.24
CA ARG A 56 6.58 3.40 1.19
C ARG A 56 5.69 2.43 1.95
N TRP A 57 4.46 2.81 2.29
CA TRP A 57 3.49 1.93 2.92
C TRP A 57 3.09 0.77 2.01
N MET A 58 2.74 1.04 0.75
CA MET A 58 2.38 0.03 -0.23
C MET A 58 3.54 -0.92 -0.54
N ILE A 59 4.77 -0.41 -0.70
CA ILE A 59 5.98 -1.24 -0.88
C ILE A 59 6.11 -2.26 0.27
N ARG A 60 5.97 -1.81 1.52
CA ARG A 60 6.01 -2.71 2.69
C ARG A 60 4.87 -3.73 2.66
N THR A 61 3.66 -3.31 2.29
CA THR A 61 2.51 -4.22 2.17
C THR A 61 2.81 -5.35 1.19
N PHE A 62 3.40 -5.03 0.03
CA PHE A 62 3.75 -6.03 -0.98
C PHE A 62 4.74 -7.06 -0.46
N TRP A 63 5.86 -6.62 0.12
CA TRP A 63 6.91 -7.55 0.55
C TRP A 63 6.46 -8.44 1.72
N TRP A 64 5.73 -7.88 2.67
CA TRP A 64 5.15 -8.69 3.75
C TRP A 64 4.08 -9.65 3.22
N GLY A 65 3.21 -9.21 2.32
CA GLY A 65 2.21 -10.09 1.72
C GLY A 65 2.83 -11.21 0.90
N LEU A 66 3.89 -10.93 0.13
CA LEU A 66 4.63 -11.94 -0.63
C LEU A 66 5.30 -12.96 0.29
N LEU A 67 5.94 -12.51 1.38
CA LEU A 67 6.56 -13.38 2.38
C LEU A 67 5.53 -14.33 3.00
N TRP A 68 4.39 -13.80 3.44
CA TRP A 68 3.36 -14.62 4.07
C TRP A 68 2.61 -15.51 3.09
N ALA A 69 2.40 -15.07 1.84
CA ALA A 69 1.83 -15.91 0.80
C ALA A 69 2.76 -17.09 0.45
N ALA A 70 4.07 -16.85 0.35
CA ALA A 70 5.06 -17.91 0.16
C ALA A 70 5.09 -18.88 1.35
N ALA A 71 5.01 -18.37 2.58
CA ALA A 71 4.89 -19.21 3.77
C ALA A 71 3.61 -20.06 3.77
N GLY A 72 2.45 -19.47 3.45
CA GLY A 72 1.18 -20.17 3.34
C GLY A 72 1.19 -21.27 2.27
N LEU A 73 1.86 -21.01 1.14
CA LEU A 73 2.05 -22.01 0.07
C LEU A 73 2.98 -23.15 0.49
N PHE A 74 4.04 -22.87 1.25
CA PHE A 74 4.92 -23.91 1.78
C PHE A 74 4.19 -24.80 2.80
N LEU A 75 3.31 -24.21 3.62
CA LEU A 75 2.49 -24.93 4.60
C LEU A 75 1.26 -25.62 3.99
N PHE A 76 1.01 -25.50 2.68
CA PHE A 76 -0.24 -25.89 2.02
C PHE A 76 -0.64 -27.37 2.18
N PHE A 77 0.33 -28.26 2.43
CA PHE A 77 0.07 -29.68 2.67
C PHE A 77 -0.59 -29.98 4.02
N ALA A 78 -0.48 -29.07 4.98
CA ALA A 78 -1.30 -29.07 6.17
C ALA A 78 -2.44 -28.07 5.92
N LEU A 79 -3.70 -28.42 6.19
CA LEU A 79 -4.86 -27.49 6.13
C LEU A 79 -4.61 -26.08 6.72
N LEU A 80 -3.58 -25.94 7.56
CA LEU A 80 -2.98 -24.71 8.06
C LEU A 80 -2.61 -23.68 6.97
N GLY A 81 -2.17 -24.09 5.76
CA GLY A 81 -1.84 -23.16 4.68
C GLY A 81 -3.02 -22.28 4.26
N TYR A 82 -4.24 -22.83 4.24
CA TYR A 82 -5.46 -22.07 3.93
C TYR A 82 -5.75 -20.99 4.99
N ALA A 83 -5.57 -21.31 6.28
CA ALA A 83 -5.75 -20.35 7.36
C ALA A 83 -4.76 -19.17 7.23
N VAL A 84 -3.50 -19.46 6.88
CA VAL A 84 -2.50 -18.42 6.62
C VAL A 84 -2.91 -17.55 5.45
N LEU A 85 -3.31 -18.14 4.32
CA LEU A 85 -3.71 -17.38 3.12
C LEU A 85 -4.94 -16.48 3.38
N ILE A 86 -5.94 -16.96 4.15
CA ILE A 86 -7.11 -16.16 4.54
C ILE A 86 -6.68 -15.00 5.45
N MET A 87 -5.83 -15.25 6.45
CA MET A 87 -5.35 -14.22 7.36
C MET A 87 -4.56 -13.13 6.61
N VAL A 88 -3.68 -13.53 5.69
CA VAL A 88 -2.91 -12.61 4.83
C VAL A 88 -3.83 -11.80 3.94
N SER A 89 -4.89 -12.43 3.43
CA SER A 89 -5.91 -11.78 2.60
C SER A 89 -6.62 -10.66 3.34
N ILE A 90 -7.11 -10.95 4.55
CA ILE A 90 -7.76 -9.94 5.43
C ILE A 90 -6.77 -8.83 5.77
N TRP A 91 -5.54 -9.18 6.14
CA TRP A 91 -4.50 -8.21 6.48
C TRP A 91 -4.15 -7.28 5.30
N TRP A 92 -4.06 -7.82 4.08
CA TRP A 92 -3.78 -7.03 2.87
C TRP A 92 -4.90 -6.02 2.60
N VAL A 93 -6.15 -6.46 2.61
CA VAL A 93 -7.33 -5.60 2.40
C VAL A 93 -7.36 -4.48 3.45
N TYR A 94 -7.18 -4.84 4.73
CA TYR A 94 -7.09 -3.86 5.81
C TYR A 94 -6.01 -2.80 5.55
N ARG A 95 -4.79 -3.22 5.17
CA ARG A 95 -3.66 -2.31 4.91
C ARG A 95 -3.92 -1.35 3.75
N VAL A 96 -4.59 -1.83 2.70
CA VAL A 96 -4.96 -1.02 1.53
C VAL A 96 -6.03 -0.01 1.92
N ILE A 97 -7.11 -0.44 2.58
CA ILE A 97 -8.20 0.44 3.03
C ILE A 97 -7.67 1.51 4.00
N ARG A 98 -6.88 1.13 5.00
CA ARG A 98 -6.31 2.08 5.96
C ARG A 98 -5.42 3.13 5.29
N GLY A 99 -4.63 2.72 4.31
CA GLY A 99 -3.79 3.64 3.56
C GLY A 99 -4.58 4.59 2.66
N ALA A 100 -5.68 4.11 2.07
CA ALA A 100 -6.56 4.92 1.24
C ALA A 100 -7.40 5.90 2.06
N LEU A 101 -7.86 5.50 3.25
CA LEU A 101 -8.55 6.40 4.19
C LEU A 101 -7.62 7.53 4.65
N ALA A 102 -6.40 7.21 5.08
CA ALA A 102 -5.42 8.23 5.45
C ALA A 102 -5.14 9.22 4.30
N LEU A 103 -5.11 8.75 3.05
CA LEU A 103 -4.97 9.63 1.88
C LEU A 103 -6.19 10.54 1.68
N ALA A 104 -7.39 10.07 2.00
CA ALA A 104 -8.62 10.87 1.94
C ALA A 104 -8.64 11.93 3.05
N ASP A 105 -8.07 11.61 4.21
CA ASP A 105 -7.91 12.51 5.35
C ASP A 105 -6.67 13.44 5.23
N GLU A 106 -5.95 13.38 4.10
CA GLU A 106 -4.70 14.12 3.83
C GLU A 106 -3.55 13.83 4.82
N GLU A 107 -3.60 12.68 5.49
CA GLU A 107 -2.61 12.22 6.46
C GLU A 107 -1.50 11.36 5.85
N ALA A 108 -0.28 11.50 6.36
CA ALA A 108 0.85 10.66 5.97
C ALA A 108 0.79 9.25 6.60
N MET A 109 1.42 8.28 5.95
CA MET A 109 1.42 6.87 6.35
C MET A 109 2.82 6.36 6.80
N PRO A 110 2.95 5.74 8.00
CA PRO A 110 1.89 5.51 8.99
C PRO A 110 1.47 6.81 9.71
N PRO A 111 0.24 6.89 10.24
CA PRO A 111 -0.24 8.07 10.94
C PRO A 111 0.61 8.28 12.19
N SER A 112 0.96 9.53 12.46
CA SER A 112 1.65 9.86 13.70
C SER A 112 0.68 9.76 14.87
N PRO A 113 1.01 9.07 15.97
CA PRO A 113 0.18 9.04 17.17
C PRO A 113 -0.17 10.44 17.71
N LEU A 114 0.65 11.44 17.42
CA LEU A 114 0.47 12.81 17.89
C LEU A 114 -0.57 13.61 17.08
N GLN A 115 -0.92 13.20 15.86
CA GLN A 115 -1.94 13.89 15.06
C GLN A 115 -3.36 13.41 15.41
N VAL A 116 -3.50 12.15 15.82
CA VAL A 116 -4.80 11.57 16.21
C VAL A 116 -5.40 12.28 17.43
N THR A 117 -4.57 12.78 18.35
CA THR A 117 -5.03 13.43 19.59
C THR A 117 -5.40 14.90 19.44
N SER A 118 -5.04 15.58 18.35
CA SER A 118 -5.38 16.99 18.14
C SER A 118 -6.75 17.23 17.51
N HIS A 119 -7.37 16.20 16.91
CA HIS A 119 -8.70 16.29 16.29
C HIS A 119 -9.85 15.96 17.26
N SER A 120 -9.54 15.52 18.49
CA SER A 120 -10.51 15.06 19.49
C SER A 120 -10.63 15.94 20.74
N ALA A 121 -10.09 17.17 20.70
CA ALA A 121 -10.13 18.16 21.78
C ALA A 121 -10.87 19.42 21.30
#